data_AF-A0A9Q8Q0R6-F1
#
_entry.id   AF-A0A9Q8Q0R6-F1
#
_cell.length_a   1.000
_cell.length_b   1.000
_cell.length_c   1.000
_cell.angle_alpha   90.00
_cell.angle_beta   90.00
_cell.angle_gamma   90.00
#
_symmetry.space_group_name_H-M   'P 1'
#
loop_
_entity.id
_entity.type
_entity.pdbx_description
1 polymer ?
#
loop_
_entity_poly.entity_id
_entity_poly.type
_entity_poly.pdbx_seq_one_letter_code
_entity_poly.pdbx_strand_id
1 'polypeptide(L)'
;MRIKISSQPRPFLPYEHPNLSIYERLIKQNIIRHIKRHRAYPHHDEQLQHYFQNNQHSLLDQCEMLVRYVAEAFDHYAVWDYSHAYYPGRPGQQTVKIDALEGVSRVLPTLATWLHHSRERDGDTHLKTLNNASIDVPALIRSAFLAGTSPQHAGYWGDIEDYDQRICESADLALALWLSKQWVWDALSAPEQRQIIDWFKQVNSHKTVDNNWHLFPLTVQFVIKALTGEDTIDHNKYLRTKEFYVGDGWFRDGANGNYDYYNAWGFYYSLYWLVQIDPDYDRDFIVQALDLFNQKYRYFFTPEGLPFFGRSACYRLAASAPLIAGVDLNGRSVTCGEAKRALETNLQYFISQGAMRNGAPTQGLFGDDTRLVDNYSGPASSFWSLRALNIALYCGQRINFWQTPSAPLPIEQQDYQISLPSINALVIGTFETKEIVVIFKQEYTLEQTPMTRRLLKQRPLDKLIELAIGQSRRPKNNLLRKGITCYSSKMSHFF
;
A
#
# COMPACT_ATOMS: atom_id res chain seq x y z
N MET A 1 20.30 -14.66 18.62
CA MET A 1 21.36 -14.57 17.58
C MET A 1 20.80 -13.70 16.46
N ARG A 2 21.46 -12.62 16.02
CA ARG A 2 20.94 -11.84 14.88
C ARG A 2 21.11 -12.67 13.61
N ILE A 3 20.04 -12.94 12.87
CA ILE A 3 20.11 -13.63 11.57
C ILE A 3 20.95 -12.76 10.63
N LYS A 4 22.06 -13.33 10.12
CA LYS A 4 22.96 -12.62 9.21
C LYS A 4 22.46 -12.83 7.78
N ILE A 5 21.86 -11.77 7.21
CA ILE A 5 21.42 -11.75 5.82
C ILE A 5 22.61 -11.33 4.94
N SER A 6 22.91 -12.10 3.89
CA SER A 6 23.95 -11.73 2.92
C SER A 6 23.59 -10.44 2.19
N SER A 7 24.51 -9.49 2.12
CA SER A 7 24.29 -8.21 1.45
C SER A 7 24.54 -8.30 -0.05
N GLN A 8 23.63 -7.76 -0.86
CA GLN A 8 23.91 -7.41 -2.26
C GLN A 8 24.32 -5.93 -2.37
N PRO A 9 25.20 -5.57 -3.33
CA PRO A 9 25.51 -4.17 -3.61
C PRO A 9 24.24 -3.38 -3.96
N ARG A 10 24.13 -2.15 -3.46
CA ARG A 10 23.02 -1.27 -3.87
C ARG A 10 23.17 -0.98 -5.37
N PRO A 11 22.15 -1.26 -6.20
CA PRO A 11 22.23 -0.98 -7.62
C PRO A 11 22.25 0.52 -7.89
N PHE A 12 22.80 0.90 -9.05
CA PHE A 12 22.65 2.25 -9.57
C PHE A 12 21.21 2.44 -10.04
N LEU A 13 20.51 3.41 -9.45
CA LEU A 13 19.13 3.74 -9.80
C LEU A 13 19.12 4.98 -10.70
N PRO A 14 18.73 4.87 -12.00
CA PRO A 14 18.82 5.99 -12.95
C PRO A 14 18.10 7.26 -12.49
N TYR A 15 16.94 7.10 -11.86
CA TYR A 15 16.14 8.22 -11.34
C TYR A 15 16.66 8.79 -10.01
N GLU A 16 17.62 8.14 -9.34
CA GLU A 16 18.43 8.73 -8.26
C GLU A 16 19.58 9.59 -8.80
N HIS A 17 20.00 9.33 -10.04
CA HIS A 17 21.14 9.99 -10.69
C HIS A 17 20.79 10.35 -12.16
N PRO A 18 19.79 11.23 -12.38
CA PRO A 18 19.26 11.50 -13.71
C PRO A 18 20.32 12.16 -14.62
N ASN A 19 20.47 11.62 -15.83
CA ASN A 19 21.23 12.24 -16.91
C ASN A 19 20.35 13.25 -17.68
N LEU A 20 20.92 13.95 -18.67
CA LEU A 20 20.21 14.96 -19.47
C LEU A 20 18.94 14.41 -20.15
N SER A 21 19.00 13.20 -20.71
CA SER A 21 17.86 12.55 -21.36
C SER A 21 16.71 12.28 -20.36
N ILE A 22 17.04 11.86 -19.14
CA ILE A 22 16.05 11.67 -18.08
C ILE A 22 15.42 13.02 -17.69
N TYR A 23 16.22 14.08 -17.54
CA TYR A 23 15.67 15.41 -17.26
C TYR A 23 14.74 15.93 -18.36
N GLU A 24 15.12 15.76 -19.63
CA GLU A 24 14.27 16.11 -20.76
C GLU A 24 12.93 15.37 -20.71
N ARG A 25 12.97 14.05 -20.44
CA ARG A 25 11.78 13.22 -20.26
C ARG A 25 10.91 13.71 -19.10
N LEU A 26 11.51 14.03 -17.95
CA LEU A 26 10.81 14.54 -16.76
C LEU A 26 10.07 15.85 -17.06
N ILE A 27 10.76 16.83 -17.64
CA ILE A 27 10.18 18.14 -17.98
C ILE A 27 9.05 17.98 -19.00
N LYS A 28 9.28 17.21 -20.08
CA LYS A 28 8.27 16.96 -21.11
C LYS A 28 7.01 16.34 -20.52
N GLN A 29 7.16 15.31 -19.68
CA GLN A 29 6.01 14.68 -19.04
C GLN A 29 5.33 15.61 -18.02
N ASN A 30 6.08 16.45 -17.31
CA ASN A 30 5.52 17.44 -16.39
C ASN A 30 4.62 18.44 -17.13
N ILE A 31 5.03 18.90 -18.33
CA ILE A 31 4.19 19.74 -19.20
C ILE A 31 2.91 19.01 -19.60
N ILE A 32 3.02 17.75 -20.05
CA ILE A 32 1.84 16.92 -20.40
C ILE A 32 0.88 16.81 -19.22
N ARG A 33 1.39 16.54 -18.00
CA ARG A 33 0.58 16.52 -16.78
C ARG A 33 -0.16 17.84 -16.59
N HIS A 34 0.51 18.99 -16.75
CA HIS A 34 -0.15 20.28 -16.57
C HIS A 34 -1.28 20.53 -17.57
N ILE A 35 -1.17 19.99 -18.78
CA ILE A 35 -2.20 20.07 -19.82
C ILE A 35 -3.35 19.09 -19.54
N LYS A 36 -3.05 17.88 -19.07
CA LYS A 36 -4.02 16.78 -18.95
C LYS A 36 -4.68 16.66 -17.57
N ARG A 37 -4.04 17.15 -16.51
CA ARG A 37 -4.59 17.00 -15.15
C ARG A 37 -5.91 17.76 -15.01
N HIS A 38 -6.87 17.11 -14.37
CA HIS A 38 -8.09 17.75 -13.94
C HIS A 38 -7.83 18.60 -12.68
N ARG A 39 -8.77 19.49 -12.35
CA ARG A 39 -8.73 20.24 -11.09
C ARG A 39 -8.88 19.28 -9.91
N ALA A 40 -8.38 19.68 -8.74
CA ALA A 40 -8.61 18.92 -7.51
C ALA A 40 -10.12 18.73 -7.26
N TYR A 41 -10.50 17.59 -6.71
CA TYR A 41 -11.88 17.13 -6.54
C TYR A 41 -12.25 17.01 -5.06
N PRO A 42 -12.51 18.13 -4.35
CA PRO A 42 -12.74 18.13 -2.90
C PRO A 42 -14.20 17.83 -2.49
N HIS A 43 -15.08 17.48 -3.44
CA HIS A 43 -16.55 17.52 -3.28
C HIS A 43 -17.08 16.79 -2.03
N HIS A 44 -16.45 15.69 -1.62
CA HIS A 44 -16.91 14.85 -0.51
C HIS A 44 -15.92 14.78 0.66
N ASP A 45 -14.90 15.64 0.70
CA ASP A 45 -13.84 15.60 1.73
C ASP A 45 -14.43 15.79 3.14
N GLU A 46 -15.22 16.86 3.34
CA GLU A 46 -15.84 17.16 4.63
C GLU A 46 -16.93 16.14 4.99
N GLN A 47 -17.72 15.69 4.00
CA GLN A 47 -18.73 14.66 4.19
C GLN A 47 -18.11 13.35 4.68
N LEU A 48 -17.02 12.90 4.04
CA LEU A 48 -16.30 11.70 4.43
C LEU A 48 -15.72 11.86 5.84
N GLN A 49 -15.08 13.00 6.13
CA GLN A 49 -14.52 13.26 7.45
C GLN A 49 -15.59 13.18 8.54
N HIS A 50 -16.75 13.82 8.33
CA HIS A 50 -17.87 13.79 9.27
C HIS A 50 -18.48 12.39 9.42
N TYR A 51 -18.57 11.63 8.32
CA TYR A 51 -19.04 10.25 8.34
C TYR A 51 -18.20 9.37 9.27
N PHE A 52 -16.87 9.53 9.26
CA PHE A 52 -15.96 8.78 10.13
C PHE A 52 -15.85 9.34 11.56
N GLN A 53 -16.40 10.52 11.86
CA GLN A 53 -16.56 11.02 13.24
C GLN A 53 -17.76 10.39 13.95
N ASN A 54 -18.73 9.86 13.19
CA ASN A 54 -19.92 9.24 13.74
C ASN A 54 -19.71 7.74 13.98
N ASN A 55 -19.71 7.35 15.25
CA ASN A 55 -19.53 5.96 15.69
C ASN A 55 -20.76 5.06 15.48
N GLN A 56 -21.86 5.56 14.88
CA GLN A 56 -23.07 4.79 14.63
C GLN A 56 -23.05 4.01 13.30
N HIS A 57 -22.18 4.36 12.37
CA HIS A 57 -22.08 3.65 11.10
C HIS A 57 -21.38 2.30 11.26
N SER A 58 -21.90 1.27 10.58
CA SER A 58 -21.23 -0.03 10.60
C SER A 58 -19.90 0.04 9.84
N LEU A 59 -18.98 -0.87 10.15
CA LEU A 59 -17.72 -0.98 9.40
C LEU A 59 -17.94 -1.22 7.90
N LEU A 60 -18.97 -1.99 7.54
CA LEU A 60 -19.29 -2.23 6.13
C LEU A 60 -19.67 -0.92 5.44
N ASP A 61 -20.56 -0.12 6.03
CA ASP A 61 -20.96 1.16 5.45
C ASP A 61 -19.77 2.14 5.34
N GLN A 62 -18.87 2.12 6.32
CA GLN A 62 -17.61 2.89 6.28
C GLN A 62 -16.71 2.45 5.12
N CYS A 63 -16.53 1.14 4.92
CA CYS A 63 -15.78 0.59 3.79
C CYS A 63 -16.44 0.98 2.45
N GLU A 64 -17.76 0.86 2.31
CA GLU A 64 -18.48 1.22 1.09
C GLU A 64 -18.39 2.72 0.79
N MET A 65 -18.54 3.58 1.80
CA MET A 65 -18.33 5.02 1.68
C MET A 65 -16.94 5.33 1.13
N LEU A 66 -15.91 4.65 1.65
CA LEU A 66 -14.53 4.84 1.19
C LEU A 66 -14.31 4.38 -0.26
N VAL A 67 -14.88 3.23 -0.67
CA VAL A 67 -14.82 2.77 -2.06
C VAL A 67 -15.48 3.79 -2.99
N ARG A 68 -16.69 4.27 -2.65
CA ARG A 68 -17.43 5.24 -3.47
C ARG A 68 -16.69 6.57 -3.61
N TYR A 69 -16.11 7.06 -2.50
CA TYR A 69 -15.29 8.26 -2.47
C TYR A 69 -14.05 8.15 -3.39
N VAL A 70 -13.34 7.02 -3.33
CA VAL A 70 -12.15 6.77 -4.17
C VAL A 70 -12.53 6.59 -5.64
N ALA A 71 -13.57 5.80 -5.92
CA ALA A 71 -14.00 5.47 -7.28
C ALA A 71 -14.47 6.70 -8.06
N GLU A 72 -15.26 7.58 -7.42
CA GLU A 72 -15.75 8.80 -8.06
C GLU A 72 -14.61 9.76 -8.40
N ALA A 73 -13.65 9.92 -7.50
CA ALA A 73 -12.48 10.74 -7.79
C ALA A 73 -11.56 10.12 -8.84
N PHE A 74 -11.40 8.79 -8.84
CA PHE A 74 -10.66 8.07 -9.87
C PHE A 74 -11.25 8.34 -11.25
N ASP A 75 -12.57 8.26 -11.39
CA ASP A 75 -13.27 8.57 -12.64
C ASP A 75 -12.99 10.01 -13.12
N HIS A 76 -12.97 10.97 -12.19
CA HIS A 76 -12.65 12.36 -12.50
C HIS A 76 -11.19 12.61 -12.91
N TYR A 77 -10.21 11.91 -12.33
CA TYR A 77 -8.78 12.12 -12.64
C TYR A 77 -8.24 11.24 -13.76
N ALA A 78 -8.98 10.20 -14.14
CA ALA A 78 -8.59 9.26 -15.17
C ALA A 78 -8.43 9.94 -16.54
N VAL A 79 -7.41 9.52 -17.27
CA VAL A 79 -7.13 9.96 -18.64
C VAL A 79 -6.69 8.76 -19.48
N TRP A 80 -6.85 8.90 -20.80
CA TRP A 80 -6.47 7.85 -21.76
C TRP A 80 -7.09 6.51 -21.40
N ASP A 81 -8.42 6.51 -21.28
CA ASP A 81 -9.20 5.28 -21.10
C ASP A 81 -8.81 4.54 -19.82
N TYR A 82 -8.74 5.29 -18.72
CA TYR A 82 -8.40 4.79 -17.38
C TYR A 82 -7.02 4.16 -17.24
N SER A 83 -6.13 4.29 -18.24
CA SER A 83 -4.75 3.81 -18.14
C SER A 83 -3.86 4.67 -17.23
N HIS A 84 -4.20 5.94 -17.00
CA HIS A 84 -3.50 6.83 -16.08
C HIS A 84 -4.47 7.71 -15.31
N ALA A 85 -4.12 8.15 -14.09
CA ALA A 85 -4.91 9.10 -13.31
C ALA A 85 -4.03 10.16 -12.63
N TYR A 86 -4.21 11.42 -13.00
CA TYR A 86 -3.39 12.53 -12.51
C TYR A 86 -3.96 13.16 -11.23
N TYR A 87 -3.72 12.52 -10.08
CA TYR A 87 -4.10 13.06 -8.78
C TYR A 87 -3.29 14.33 -8.40
N PRO A 88 -3.90 15.28 -7.67
CA PRO A 88 -3.19 16.42 -7.12
C PRO A 88 -2.19 15.97 -6.04
N GLY A 89 -1.05 16.64 -5.96
CA GLY A 89 -0.03 16.34 -4.95
C GLY A 89 1.39 16.65 -5.43
N ARG A 90 2.34 16.30 -4.59
CA ARG A 90 3.79 16.44 -4.81
C ARG A 90 4.31 15.20 -5.54
N PRO A 91 5.19 15.37 -6.55
CA PRO A 91 5.67 14.28 -7.39
C PRO A 91 6.52 13.27 -6.60
N GLY A 92 6.61 12.06 -7.13
CA GLY A 92 7.56 11.04 -6.70
C GLY A 92 8.95 11.29 -7.29
N GLN A 93 9.85 10.34 -7.09
CA GLN A 93 11.19 10.38 -7.66
C GLN A 93 11.22 9.86 -9.12
N GLN A 94 10.19 9.11 -9.49
CA GLN A 94 10.00 8.63 -10.85
C GLN A 94 9.43 9.75 -11.73
N THR A 95 8.97 9.39 -12.93
CA THR A 95 8.35 10.37 -13.82
C THR A 95 6.89 10.63 -13.44
N VAL A 96 6.37 11.80 -13.81
CA VAL A 96 4.96 12.12 -13.54
C VAL A 96 3.97 11.20 -14.26
N LYS A 97 4.39 10.52 -15.35
CA LYS A 97 3.56 9.51 -16.01
C LYS A 97 3.49 8.23 -15.16
N ILE A 98 4.60 7.83 -14.53
CA ILE A 98 4.60 6.76 -13.53
C ILE A 98 3.76 7.13 -12.31
N ASP A 99 3.89 8.35 -11.80
CA ASP A 99 3.03 8.85 -10.71
C ASP A 99 1.52 8.74 -11.05
N ALA A 100 1.16 8.89 -12.33
CA ALA A 100 -0.22 8.75 -12.79
C ALA A 100 -0.64 7.29 -13.03
N LEU A 101 0.30 6.41 -13.40
CA LEU A 101 0.09 4.97 -13.40
C LEU A 101 -0.21 4.48 -11.98
N GLU A 102 0.50 4.97 -10.95
CA GLU A 102 0.20 4.64 -9.55
C GLU A 102 -1.28 4.92 -9.18
N GLY A 103 -1.86 5.99 -9.75
CA GLY A 103 -3.27 6.36 -9.55
C GLY A 103 -4.26 5.34 -10.13
N VAL A 104 -3.81 4.47 -11.03
CA VAL A 104 -4.61 3.40 -11.62
C VAL A 104 -4.28 2.09 -10.91
N SER A 105 -3.02 1.67 -10.96
CA SER A 105 -2.57 0.39 -10.40
C SER A 105 -2.99 0.21 -8.95
N ARG A 106 -3.01 1.28 -8.14
CA ARG A 106 -3.35 1.19 -6.70
C ARG A 106 -4.84 1.34 -6.42
N VAL A 107 -5.65 1.77 -7.39
CA VAL A 107 -7.11 1.87 -7.27
C VAL A 107 -7.82 0.64 -7.83
N LEU A 108 -7.34 0.08 -8.95
CA LEU A 108 -7.99 -1.07 -9.59
C LEU A 108 -8.18 -2.30 -8.66
N PRO A 109 -7.23 -2.68 -7.77
CA PRO A 109 -7.46 -3.76 -6.81
C PRO A 109 -8.67 -3.48 -5.91
N THR A 110 -8.87 -2.24 -5.49
CA THR A 110 -10.01 -1.84 -4.65
C THR A 110 -11.32 -2.07 -5.39
N LEU A 111 -11.40 -1.61 -6.64
CA LEU A 111 -12.57 -1.81 -7.50
C LEU A 111 -12.82 -3.30 -7.79
N ALA A 112 -11.77 -4.08 -8.03
CA ALA A 112 -11.88 -5.52 -8.24
C ALA A 112 -12.31 -6.27 -6.98
N THR A 113 -11.83 -5.88 -5.79
CA THR A 113 -12.33 -6.45 -4.52
C THR A 113 -13.76 -6.03 -4.21
N TRP A 114 -14.18 -4.82 -4.61
CA TRP A 114 -15.57 -4.41 -4.51
C TRP A 114 -16.47 -5.26 -5.39
N LEU A 115 -16.06 -5.62 -6.61
CA LEU A 115 -16.81 -6.57 -7.45
C LEU A 115 -16.97 -7.93 -6.76
N HIS A 116 -15.90 -8.44 -6.13
CA HIS A 116 -15.96 -9.69 -5.36
C HIS A 116 -16.98 -9.61 -4.23
N HIS A 117 -16.93 -8.54 -3.44
CA HIS A 117 -17.89 -8.28 -2.38
C HIS A 117 -19.33 -8.15 -2.91
N SER A 118 -19.52 -7.36 -3.98
CA SER A 118 -20.83 -7.11 -4.59
C SER A 118 -21.46 -8.39 -5.11
N ARG A 119 -20.68 -9.30 -5.71
CA ARG A 119 -21.15 -10.63 -6.12
C ARG A 119 -21.80 -11.42 -4.99
N GLU A 120 -21.17 -11.41 -3.81
CA GLU A 120 -21.66 -12.15 -2.65
C GLU A 120 -22.88 -11.48 -2.01
N ARG A 121 -23.09 -10.18 -2.27
CA ARG A 121 -24.21 -9.39 -1.75
C ARG A 121 -25.44 -9.42 -2.67
N ASP A 122 -25.32 -8.90 -3.89
CA ASP A 122 -26.43 -8.68 -4.82
C ASP A 122 -26.10 -8.90 -6.31
N GLY A 123 -24.82 -9.07 -6.65
CA GLY A 123 -24.37 -9.28 -8.04
C GLY A 123 -24.24 -8.02 -8.88
N ASP A 124 -24.40 -6.82 -8.31
CA ASP A 124 -24.32 -5.58 -9.08
C ASP A 124 -22.86 -5.30 -9.50
N THR A 125 -22.65 -5.03 -10.79
CA THR A 125 -21.35 -4.63 -11.33
C THR A 125 -21.21 -3.13 -11.48
N HIS A 126 -22.29 -2.38 -11.23
CA HIS A 126 -22.35 -0.93 -11.37
C HIS A 126 -22.24 -0.27 -9.99
N LEU A 127 -21.09 0.37 -9.74
CA LEU A 127 -20.90 1.10 -8.51
C LEU A 127 -21.63 2.44 -8.58
N LYS A 128 -22.57 2.65 -7.65
CA LYS A 128 -23.23 3.94 -7.46
C LYS A 128 -22.32 4.90 -6.69
N THR A 129 -21.93 6.00 -7.32
CA THR A 129 -21.03 7.00 -6.72
C THR A 129 -21.75 7.84 -5.65
N LEU A 130 -21.04 8.75 -4.99
CA LEU A 130 -21.62 9.63 -3.97
C LEU A 130 -22.59 10.65 -4.59
N ASN A 131 -22.34 11.06 -5.83
CA ASN A 131 -23.23 11.89 -6.64
C ASN A 131 -24.32 11.11 -7.40
N ASN A 132 -24.55 9.84 -7.04
CA ASN A 132 -25.52 8.94 -7.68
C ASN A 132 -25.26 8.67 -9.18
N ALA A 133 -24.06 8.94 -9.68
CA ALA A 133 -23.63 8.44 -10.97
C ALA A 133 -23.37 6.92 -10.88
N SER A 134 -23.29 6.26 -12.02
CA SER A 134 -23.09 4.81 -12.10
C SER A 134 -21.80 4.52 -12.86
N ILE A 135 -20.87 3.80 -12.23
CA ILE A 135 -19.62 3.36 -12.83
C ILE A 135 -19.73 1.87 -13.15
N ASP A 136 -19.68 1.51 -14.43
CA ASP A 136 -19.51 0.11 -14.87
C ASP A 136 -18.07 -0.33 -14.58
N VAL A 137 -17.90 -1.04 -13.45
CA VAL A 137 -16.56 -1.39 -12.95
C VAL A 137 -15.83 -2.36 -13.87
N PRO A 138 -16.45 -3.44 -14.40
CA PRO A 138 -15.81 -4.30 -15.39
C PRO A 138 -15.37 -3.56 -16.66
N ALA A 139 -16.22 -2.69 -17.22
CA ALA A 139 -15.89 -1.94 -18.42
C ALA A 139 -14.70 -0.98 -18.18
N LEU A 140 -14.68 -0.31 -17.03
CA LEU A 140 -13.57 0.56 -16.62
C LEU A 140 -12.26 -0.21 -16.49
N ILE A 141 -12.25 -1.34 -15.79
CA ILE A 141 -11.04 -2.17 -15.62
C ILE A 141 -10.56 -2.69 -16.98
N ARG A 142 -11.47 -3.19 -17.83
CA ARG A 142 -11.16 -3.65 -19.19
C ARG A 142 -10.49 -2.52 -20.00
N SER A 143 -11.08 -1.33 -19.97
CA SER A 143 -10.58 -0.16 -20.70
C SER A 143 -9.16 0.19 -20.27
N ALA A 144 -8.90 0.25 -18.96
CA ALA A 144 -7.58 0.52 -18.39
C ALA A 144 -6.51 -0.46 -18.89
N PHE A 145 -6.81 -1.76 -18.92
CA PHE A 145 -5.87 -2.77 -19.39
C PHE A 145 -5.61 -2.68 -20.90
N LEU A 146 -6.64 -2.55 -21.72
CA LEU A 146 -6.48 -2.49 -23.18
C LEU A 146 -5.70 -1.24 -23.61
N ALA A 147 -5.99 -0.10 -22.97
CA ALA A 147 -5.28 1.15 -23.20
C ALA A 147 -3.85 1.13 -22.64
N GLY A 148 -3.68 0.55 -21.44
CA GLY A 148 -2.40 0.50 -20.71
C GLY A 148 -1.37 -0.44 -21.33
N THR A 149 -1.83 -1.51 -21.99
CA THR A 149 -0.95 -2.55 -22.56
C THR A 149 -0.79 -2.44 -24.09
N SER A 150 -1.37 -1.43 -24.72
CA SER A 150 -1.26 -1.18 -26.17
C SER A 150 -0.14 -0.17 -26.47
N PRO A 151 0.98 -0.56 -27.14
CA PRO A 151 2.07 0.36 -27.47
C PRO A 151 1.69 1.52 -28.40
N GLN A 152 0.60 1.38 -29.15
CA GLN A 152 0.09 2.41 -30.06
C GLN A 152 -0.82 3.41 -29.34
N HIS A 153 -1.30 3.10 -28.13
CA HIS A 153 -2.19 3.95 -27.38
C HIS A 153 -1.42 5.05 -26.63
N ALA A 154 -1.98 6.26 -26.54
CA ALA A 154 -1.37 7.36 -25.78
C ALA A 154 -1.18 7.00 -24.29
N GLY A 155 -2.07 6.15 -23.80
CA GLY A 155 -2.11 5.58 -22.47
C GLY A 155 -1.20 4.37 -22.23
N TYR A 156 -0.33 3.97 -23.16
CA TYR A 156 0.60 2.86 -22.94
C TYR A 156 1.42 3.08 -21.65
N TRP A 157 1.49 2.06 -20.78
CA TRP A 157 2.28 2.06 -19.56
C TRP A 157 3.79 2.02 -19.82
N GLY A 158 4.19 1.71 -21.06
CA GLY A 158 5.58 1.68 -21.48
C GLY A 158 6.27 0.35 -21.19
N ASP A 159 7.47 0.18 -21.75
CA ASP A 159 8.27 -1.02 -21.57
C ASP A 159 9.02 -1.00 -20.24
N ILE A 160 8.98 -2.09 -19.48
CA ILE A 160 9.61 -2.21 -18.17
C ILE A 160 11.15 -2.21 -18.32
N GLU A 161 11.84 -1.58 -17.37
CA GLU A 161 13.30 -1.53 -17.31
C GLU A 161 13.80 -2.12 -15.97
N ASP A 162 15.12 -2.32 -15.83
CA ASP A 162 15.72 -2.71 -14.55
C ASP A 162 15.44 -1.67 -13.46
N TYR A 163 15.00 -2.14 -12.28
CA TYR A 163 14.67 -1.31 -11.11
C TYR A 163 13.55 -0.29 -11.35
N ASP A 164 12.67 -0.57 -12.30
CA ASP A 164 11.56 0.29 -12.65
C ASP A 164 10.39 0.15 -11.67
N GLN A 165 9.77 1.29 -11.32
CA GLN A 165 8.55 1.33 -10.51
C GLN A 165 7.40 0.56 -11.15
N ARG A 166 7.37 0.43 -12.49
CA ARG A 166 6.39 -0.38 -13.22
C ARG A 166 6.39 -1.84 -12.78
N ILE A 167 7.52 -2.37 -12.31
CA ILE A 167 7.56 -3.71 -11.71
C ILE A 167 6.68 -3.75 -10.46
N CYS A 168 6.78 -2.74 -9.59
CA CYS A 168 5.95 -2.63 -8.40
C CYS A 168 4.46 -2.48 -8.75
N GLU A 169 4.14 -1.56 -9.67
CA GLU A 169 2.75 -1.31 -10.08
C GLU A 169 2.12 -2.51 -10.82
N SER A 170 2.92 -3.30 -11.54
CA SER A 170 2.45 -4.50 -12.24
C SER A 170 1.87 -5.56 -11.29
N ALA A 171 2.35 -5.63 -10.04
CA ALA A 171 1.83 -6.58 -9.06
C ALA A 171 0.36 -6.26 -8.68
N ASP A 172 0.05 -4.97 -8.48
CA ASP A 172 -1.32 -4.54 -8.18
C ASP A 172 -2.22 -4.66 -9.40
N LEU A 173 -1.71 -4.35 -10.60
CA LEU A 173 -2.45 -4.57 -11.85
C LEU A 173 -2.76 -6.06 -12.04
N ALA A 174 -1.78 -6.94 -11.89
CA ALA A 174 -1.99 -8.38 -11.99
C ALA A 174 -3.02 -8.87 -10.96
N LEU A 175 -2.92 -8.41 -9.71
CA LEU A 175 -3.88 -8.73 -8.67
C LEU A 175 -5.30 -8.25 -9.03
N ALA A 176 -5.46 -7.03 -9.55
CA ALA A 176 -6.76 -6.51 -9.98
C ALA A 176 -7.37 -7.37 -11.11
N LEU A 177 -6.56 -7.81 -12.07
CA LEU A 177 -7.02 -8.68 -13.15
C LEU A 177 -7.45 -10.06 -12.65
N TRP A 178 -6.68 -10.65 -11.72
CA TRP A 178 -7.03 -11.93 -11.10
C TRP A 178 -8.31 -11.83 -10.27
N LEU A 179 -8.44 -10.80 -9.43
CA LEU A 179 -9.64 -10.54 -8.62
C LEU A 179 -10.89 -10.33 -9.49
N SER A 180 -10.73 -9.68 -10.64
CA SER A 180 -11.81 -9.39 -11.59
C SER A 180 -11.98 -10.45 -12.69
N LYS A 181 -11.31 -11.60 -12.59
CA LYS A 181 -11.18 -12.61 -13.66
C LYS A 181 -12.50 -12.92 -14.37
N GLN A 182 -13.55 -13.25 -13.61
CA GLN A 182 -14.84 -13.69 -14.17
C GLN A 182 -15.60 -12.59 -14.94
N TRP A 183 -15.30 -11.32 -14.68
CA TRP A 183 -15.94 -10.18 -15.35
C TRP A 183 -15.10 -9.61 -16.47
N VAL A 184 -13.77 -9.62 -16.29
CA VAL A 184 -12.83 -8.98 -17.21
C VAL A 184 -12.09 -10.02 -18.01
N TRP A 185 -11.19 -10.79 -17.40
CA TRP A 185 -10.31 -11.74 -18.10
C TRP A 185 -11.07 -12.75 -18.97
N ASP A 186 -12.12 -13.37 -18.43
CA ASP A 186 -12.91 -14.39 -19.12
C ASP A 186 -13.76 -13.81 -20.27
N ALA A 187 -13.98 -12.49 -20.27
CA ALA A 187 -14.70 -11.76 -21.33
C ALA A 187 -13.77 -11.16 -22.40
N LEU A 188 -12.45 -11.24 -22.22
CA LEU A 188 -11.48 -10.80 -23.21
C LEU A 188 -11.35 -11.83 -24.35
N SER A 189 -11.16 -11.33 -25.57
CA SER A 189 -10.77 -12.17 -26.70
C SER A 189 -9.33 -12.67 -26.55
N ALA A 190 -8.99 -13.77 -27.24
CA ALA A 190 -7.63 -14.32 -27.18
C ALA A 190 -6.52 -13.32 -27.56
N PRO A 191 -6.69 -12.41 -28.55
CA PRO A 191 -5.71 -11.35 -28.82
C PRO A 191 -5.56 -10.35 -27.67
N GLU A 192 -6.65 -9.96 -27.02
CA GLU A 192 -6.61 -9.03 -25.88
C GLU A 192 -5.96 -9.67 -24.65
N GLN A 193 -6.28 -10.93 -24.36
CA GLN A 193 -5.61 -11.72 -23.32
C GLN A 193 -4.11 -11.78 -23.57
N ARG A 194 -3.70 -12.05 -24.81
CA ARG A 194 -2.29 -12.09 -25.21
C ARG A 194 -1.60 -10.74 -25.02
N GLN A 195 -2.21 -9.64 -25.47
CA GLN A 195 -1.68 -8.30 -25.30
C GLN A 195 -1.34 -7.99 -23.83
N ILE A 196 -2.27 -8.32 -22.92
CA ILE A 196 -2.09 -8.06 -21.49
C ILE A 196 -0.98 -8.94 -20.90
N ILE A 197 -0.98 -10.23 -21.22
CA ILE A 197 0.03 -11.18 -20.73
C ILE A 197 1.43 -10.82 -21.25
N ASP A 198 1.55 -10.42 -22.51
CA ASP A 198 2.83 -10.01 -23.10
C ASP A 198 3.40 -8.78 -22.39
N TRP A 199 2.56 -7.84 -21.95
CA TRP A 199 3.01 -6.72 -21.13
C TRP A 199 3.49 -7.18 -19.74
N PHE A 200 2.73 -8.06 -19.07
CA PHE A 200 3.13 -8.58 -17.76
C PHE A 200 4.42 -9.39 -17.80
N LYS A 201 4.64 -10.19 -18.85
CA LYS A 201 5.83 -11.04 -19.00
C LYS A 201 7.15 -10.26 -18.99
N GLN A 202 7.13 -8.96 -19.29
CA GLN A 202 8.32 -8.12 -19.23
C GLN A 202 9.01 -8.19 -17.86
N VAL A 203 8.26 -8.32 -16.74
CA VAL A 203 8.86 -8.38 -15.40
C VAL A 203 9.85 -9.52 -15.21
N ASN A 204 9.72 -10.61 -15.99
CA ASN A 204 10.55 -11.81 -15.87
C ASN A 204 12.02 -11.56 -16.24
N SER A 205 12.30 -10.57 -17.09
CA SER A 205 13.66 -10.26 -17.56
C SER A 205 14.34 -9.13 -16.80
N HIS A 206 13.68 -8.52 -15.81
CA HIS A 206 14.19 -7.30 -15.16
C HIS A 206 14.60 -7.50 -13.70
N LYS A 207 15.62 -6.72 -13.32
CA LYS A 207 16.18 -6.74 -11.96
C LYS A 207 15.32 -5.91 -11.01
N THR A 208 15.22 -6.39 -9.78
CA THR A 208 14.54 -5.72 -8.66
C THR A 208 15.55 -5.30 -7.60
N VAL A 209 15.18 -4.29 -6.80
CA VAL A 209 15.94 -3.95 -5.60
C VAL A 209 15.90 -5.15 -4.65
N ASP A 210 17.00 -5.42 -3.95
CA ASP A 210 17.12 -6.58 -3.06
C ASP A 210 16.43 -6.36 -1.70
N ASN A 211 15.10 -6.34 -1.74
CA ASN A 211 14.21 -6.15 -0.60
C ASN A 211 12.84 -6.79 -0.92
N ASN A 212 11.75 -6.31 -0.31
CA ASN A 212 10.40 -6.77 -0.62
C ASN A 212 10.02 -6.71 -2.11
N TRP A 213 10.75 -5.99 -2.96
CA TRP A 213 10.52 -5.94 -4.41
C TRP A 213 10.56 -7.29 -5.09
N HIS A 214 11.21 -8.31 -4.52
CA HIS A 214 11.16 -9.68 -5.03
C HIS A 214 9.73 -10.24 -5.08
N LEU A 215 8.83 -9.76 -4.21
CA LEU A 215 7.43 -10.20 -4.17
C LEU A 215 6.59 -9.65 -5.33
N PHE A 216 6.96 -8.53 -5.94
CA PHE A 216 6.17 -7.93 -7.02
C PHE A 216 6.15 -8.77 -8.31
N PRO A 217 7.31 -9.14 -8.92
CA PRO A 217 7.31 -10.03 -10.08
C PRO A 217 6.75 -11.42 -9.72
N LEU A 218 6.94 -11.91 -8.48
CA LEU A 218 6.29 -13.15 -8.04
C LEU A 218 4.77 -13.05 -8.16
N THR A 219 4.13 -12.02 -7.58
CA THR A 219 2.68 -11.82 -7.70
C THR A 219 2.22 -11.86 -9.17
N VAL A 220 2.95 -11.19 -10.07
CA VAL A 220 2.64 -11.22 -11.51
C VAL A 220 2.75 -12.64 -12.09
N GLN A 221 3.82 -13.37 -11.79
CA GLN A 221 4.05 -14.73 -12.27
C GLN A 221 2.97 -15.71 -11.77
N PHE A 222 2.56 -15.61 -10.50
CA PHE A 222 1.47 -16.40 -9.93
C PHE A 222 0.14 -16.10 -10.63
N VAL A 223 -0.15 -14.83 -10.91
CA VAL A 223 -1.35 -14.45 -11.67
C VAL A 223 -1.30 -14.99 -13.09
N ILE A 224 -0.18 -14.86 -13.81
CA ILE A 224 -0.02 -15.42 -15.16
C ILE A 224 -0.32 -16.93 -15.11
N LYS A 225 0.31 -17.67 -14.20
CA LYS A 225 0.07 -19.11 -14.02
C LYS A 225 -1.42 -19.41 -13.77
N ALA A 226 -2.07 -18.67 -12.88
CA ALA A 226 -3.48 -18.88 -12.56
C ALA A 226 -4.43 -18.55 -13.74
N LEU A 227 -4.05 -17.62 -14.61
CA LEU A 227 -4.89 -17.20 -15.75
C LEU A 227 -4.65 -18.00 -17.02
N THR A 228 -3.42 -18.49 -17.25
CA THR A 228 -3.01 -19.11 -18.52
C THR A 228 -2.48 -20.54 -18.39
N GLY A 229 -2.12 -20.97 -17.18
CA GLY A 229 -1.41 -22.23 -16.92
C GLY A 229 0.09 -22.18 -17.21
N GLU A 230 0.62 -21.04 -17.67
CA GLU A 230 2.05 -20.88 -17.93
C GLU A 230 2.82 -20.60 -16.63
N ASP A 231 3.71 -21.52 -16.25
CA ASP A 231 4.50 -21.39 -15.03
C ASP A 231 5.88 -20.76 -15.33
N THR A 232 6.03 -19.48 -14.97
CA THR A 232 7.30 -18.75 -15.03
C THR A 232 7.76 -18.29 -13.64
N ILE A 233 7.33 -18.96 -12.57
CA ILE A 233 7.62 -18.55 -11.19
C ILE A 233 9.12 -18.67 -10.91
N ASP A 234 9.76 -17.56 -10.53
CA ASP A 234 11.16 -17.56 -10.11
C ASP A 234 11.25 -17.91 -8.61
N HIS A 235 11.34 -19.20 -8.30
CA HIS A 235 11.46 -19.67 -6.92
C HIS A 235 12.69 -19.11 -6.19
N ASN A 236 13.75 -18.67 -6.89
CA ASN A 236 14.91 -18.05 -6.23
C ASN A 236 14.55 -16.70 -5.61
N LYS A 237 13.66 -15.91 -6.25
CA LYS A 237 13.15 -14.66 -5.65
C LYS A 237 12.38 -14.94 -4.37
N TYR A 238 11.58 -16.01 -4.35
CA TYR A 238 10.83 -16.39 -3.16
C TYR A 238 11.75 -16.86 -2.03
N LEU A 239 12.72 -17.73 -2.34
CA LEU A 239 13.75 -18.15 -1.39
C LEU A 239 14.52 -16.94 -0.85
N ARG A 240 14.88 -15.98 -1.71
CA ARG A 240 15.53 -14.73 -1.30
C ARG A 240 14.65 -13.89 -0.39
N THR A 241 13.34 -13.83 -0.63
CA THR A 241 12.38 -13.20 0.30
C THR A 241 12.33 -13.92 1.66
N LYS A 242 12.41 -15.25 1.70
CA LYS A 242 12.43 -16.00 2.98
C LYS A 242 13.70 -15.73 3.78
N GLU A 243 14.83 -15.45 3.15
CA GLU A 243 16.05 -15.02 3.85
C GLU A 243 15.89 -13.69 4.60
N PHE A 244 14.85 -12.91 4.26
CA PHE A 244 14.52 -11.66 4.95
C PHE A 244 13.66 -11.85 6.21
N TYR A 245 13.21 -13.08 6.47
CA TYR A 245 12.54 -13.44 7.70
C TYR A 245 13.53 -13.46 8.87
N VAL A 246 13.25 -12.69 9.92
CA VAL A 246 14.15 -12.50 11.07
C VAL A 246 13.65 -13.18 12.36
N GLY A 247 12.62 -14.03 12.27
CA GLY A 247 11.97 -14.67 13.41
C GLY A 247 10.79 -13.86 13.96
N ASP A 248 9.99 -14.50 14.82
CA ASP A 248 8.79 -13.93 15.45
C ASP A 248 7.78 -13.34 14.45
N GLY A 249 7.75 -13.85 13.22
CA GLY A 249 6.88 -13.32 12.18
C GLY A 249 7.41 -12.04 11.48
N TRP A 250 8.57 -11.51 11.85
CA TRP A 250 9.07 -10.26 11.26
C TRP A 250 9.89 -10.49 9.98
N PHE A 251 9.70 -9.58 9.02
CA PHE A 251 10.54 -9.45 7.82
C PHE A 251 11.29 -8.12 7.84
N ARG A 252 12.42 -8.07 7.10
CA ARG A 252 13.26 -6.87 6.95
C ARG A 252 13.61 -6.62 5.49
N ASP A 253 13.70 -5.37 5.06
CA ASP A 253 14.08 -5.04 3.67
C ASP A 253 15.58 -5.31 3.39
N GLY A 254 15.93 -6.56 3.11
CA GLY A 254 17.29 -6.96 2.75
C GLY A 254 18.29 -6.89 3.92
N ALA A 255 19.58 -6.98 3.58
CA ALA A 255 20.66 -7.01 4.57
C ALA A 255 20.85 -5.70 5.36
N ASN A 256 20.46 -4.57 4.75
CA ASN A 256 20.63 -3.23 5.31
C ASN A 256 19.28 -2.53 5.61
N GLY A 257 18.19 -3.30 5.60
CA GLY A 257 16.86 -2.81 5.94
C GLY A 257 16.74 -2.49 7.43
N ASN A 258 15.82 -1.59 7.74
CA ASN A 258 15.34 -1.39 9.10
C ASN A 258 14.09 -2.23 9.31
N TYR A 259 13.65 -2.35 10.56
CA TYR A 259 12.28 -2.77 10.87
C TYR A 259 11.40 -1.54 10.81
N ASP A 260 10.84 -1.25 9.64
CA ASP A 260 9.93 -0.12 9.43
C ASP A 260 8.48 -0.55 9.70
N TYR A 261 7.60 0.40 10.05
CA TYR A 261 6.14 0.20 10.10
C TYR A 261 5.62 -0.46 8.81
N TYR A 262 6.17 -0.05 7.67
CA TYR A 262 5.87 -0.65 6.37
C TYR A 262 6.06 -2.17 6.33
N ASN A 263 7.12 -2.70 6.96
CA ASN A 263 7.41 -4.13 6.92
C ASN A 263 6.37 -4.96 7.69
N ALA A 264 5.63 -4.33 8.62
CA ALA A 264 4.57 -4.98 9.37
C ALA A 264 3.46 -5.52 8.47
N TRP A 265 3.17 -4.85 7.34
CA TRP A 265 2.09 -5.25 6.44
C TRP A 265 2.52 -5.46 4.98
N GLY A 266 3.60 -4.83 4.51
CA GLY A 266 3.99 -4.86 3.09
C GLY A 266 4.35 -6.25 2.59
N PHE A 267 5.08 -7.04 3.38
CA PHE A 267 5.39 -8.43 3.05
C PHE A 267 4.13 -9.29 3.10
N TYR A 268 3.37 -9.21 4.19
CA TYR A 268 2.19 -10.04 4.40
C TYR A 268 1.05 -9.77 3.44
N TYR A 269 0.91 -8.55 2.92
CA TYR A 269 -0.07 -8.27 1.87
C TYR A 269 0.22 -9.12 0.63
N SER A 270 1.47 -9.15 0.16
CA SER A 270 1.84 -9.95 -1.01
C SER A 270 1.75 -11.45 -0.71
N LEU A 271 2.30 -11.91 0.41
CA LEU A 271 2.27 -13.32 0.80
C LEU A 271 0.84 -13.85 0.97
N TYR A 272 -0.06 -13.04 1.53
CA TYR A 272 -1.48 -13.37 1.62
C TYR A 272 -2.07 -13.62 0.24
N TRP A 273 -1.86 -12.71 -0.72
CA TRP A 273 -2.39 -12.90 -2.08
C TRP A 273 -1.77 -14.08 -2.82
N LEU A 274 -0.49 -14.39 -2.61
CA LEU A 274 0.11 -15.60 -3.18
C LEU A 274 -0.65 -16.85 -2.74
N VAL A 275 -1.01 -16.96 -1.45
CA VAL A 275 -1.80 -18.08 -0.92
C VAL A 275 -3.25 -18.07 -1.42
N GLN A 276 -3.83 -16.89 -1.72
CA GLN A 276 -5.17 -16.84 -2.32
C GLN A 276 -5.16 -17.26 -3.81
N ILE A 277 -4.08 -16.96 -4.53
CA ILE A 277 -3.90 -17.29 -5.95
C ILE A 277 -3.53 -18.77 -6.14
N ASP A 278 -2.60 -19.26 -5.33
CA ASP A 278 -2.13 -20.65 -5.31
C ASP A 278 -2.16 -21.18 -3.85
N PRO A 279 -3.28 -21.82 -3.44
CA PRO A 279 -3.52 -22.24 -2.06
C PRO A 279 -2.48 -23.18 -1.45
N ASP A 280 -1.74 -23.91 -2.29
CA ASP A 280 -0.77 -24.92 -1.85
C ASP A 280 0.67 -24.36 -1.78
N TYR A 281 0.91 -23.14 -2.26
CA TYR A 281 2.26 -22.58 -2.34
C TYR A 281 2.81 -22.13 -0.99
N ASP A 282 3.68 -22.96 -0.39
CA ASP A 282 4.36 -22.76 0.90
C ASP A 282 3.41 -22.22 2.00
N ARG A 283 2.16 -22.70 1.95
CA ARG A 283 1.05 -22.24 2.79
C ARG A 283 1.40 -22.35 4.26
N ASP A 284 1.98 -23.48 4.67
CA ASP A 284 2.32 -23.75 6.06
C ASP A 284 3.27 -22.69 6.63
N PHE A 285 4.33 -22.35 5.90
CA PHE A 285 5.25 -21.29 6.33
C PHE A 285 4.56 -19.93 6.39
N ILE A 286 3.80 -19.55 5.37
CA ILE A 286 3.16 -18.23 5.28
C ILE A 286 2.13 -18.05 6.41
N VAL A 287 1.27 -19.04 6.63
CA VAL A 287 0.23 -19.02 7.68
C VAL A 287 0.89 -19.01 9.06
N GLN A 288 1.89 -19.87 9.30
CA GLN A 288 2.58 -19.91 10.59
C GLN A 288 3.34 -18.61 10.89
N ALA A 289 4.04 -18.05 9.90
CA ALA A 289 4.76 -16.79 10.06
C ALA A 289 3.80 -15.63 10.38
N LEU A 290 2.68 -15.53 9.66
CA LEU A 290 1.65 -14.51 9.88
C LEU A 290 0.96 -14.67 11.23
N ASP A 291 0.61 -15.89 11.65
CA ASP A 291 0.01 -16.13 12.96
C ASP A 291 0.97 -15.72 14.07
N LEU A 292 2.25 -16.12 13.99
CA LEU A 292 3.29 -15.74 14.94
C LEU A 292 3.49 -14.22 15.00
N PHE A 293 3.46 -13.54 13.85
CA PHE A 293 3.51 -12.08 13.78
C PHE A 293 2.31 -11.45 14.51
N ASN A 294 1.10 -11.93 14.21
CA ASN A 294 -0.16 -11.40 14.73
C ASN A 294 -0.32 -11.61 16.24
N GLN A 295 0.31 -12.64 16.84
CA GLN A 295 0.37 -12.82 18.30
C GLN A 295 0.84 -11.57 19.02
N LYS A 296 1.79 -10.82 18.42
CA LYS A 296 2.36 -9.62 19.04
C LYS A 296 1.90 -8.34 18.35
N TYR A 297 1.62 -8.36 17.05
CA TYR A 297 1.23 -7.16 16.30
C TYR A 297 -0.14 -6.61 16.74
N ARG A 298 -1.05 -7.44 17.25
CA ARG A 298 -2.31 -7.01 17.89
C ARG A 298 -2.14 -5.98 19.02
N TYR A 299 -0.97 -5.93 19.67
CA TYR A 299 -0.66 -4.97 20.75
C TYR A 299 -0.19 -3.60 20.25
N PHE A 300 -0.20 -3.34 18.94
CA PHE A 300 0.17 -2.06 18.35
C PHE A 300 -1.03 -1.14 18.12
N PHE A 301 -2.26 -1.66 18.23
CA PHE A 301 -3.48 -0.92 17.89
C PHE A 301 -4.11 -0.28 19.12
N THR A 302 -4.48 0.99 18.97
CA THR A 302 -5.23 1.76 19.94
C THR A 302 -6.35 2.54 19.24
N PRO A 303 -7.46 2.86 19.93
CA PRO A 303 -8.44 3.82 19.42
C PRO A 303 -7.87 5.22 19.15
N GLU A 304 -6.69 5.56 19.70
CA GLU A 304 -6.13 6.92 19.71
C GLU A 304 -4.86 7.09 18.85
N GLY A 305 -4.68 6.24 17.83
CA GLY A 305 -3.57 6.33 16.88
C GLY A 305 -2.76 5.05 16.71
N LEU A 306 -1.51 5.21 16.27
CA LEU A 306 -0.62 4.08 15.99
C LEU A 306 0.85 4.51 16.15
N PRO A 307 1.71 3.70 16.78
CA PRO A 307 3.13 4.01 16.85
C PRO A 307 3.81 3.78 15.49
N PHE A 308 4.07 4.86 14.74
CA PHE A 308 4.82 4.79 13.49
C PHE A 308 6.32 4.89 13.72
N PHE A 309 7.06 3.89 13.27
CA PHE A 309 8.53 3.89 13.24
C PHE A 309 9.03 3.58 11.83
N GLY A 310 10.20 4.11 11.48
CA GLY A 310 10.78 3.87 10.16
C GLY A 310 10.16 4.69 9.02
N ARG A 311 9.82 4.05 7.91
CA ARG A 311 9.35 4.68 6.65
C ARG A 311 7.86 4.48 6.38
N SER A 312 7.39 5.19 5.35
CA SER A 312 6.09 4.97 4.72
C SER A 312 4.88 5.19 5.63
N ALA A 313 5.00 6.12 6.59
CA ALA A 313 3.93 6.47 7.52
C ALA A 313 2.66 6.97 6.81
N CYS A 314 2.78 7.55 5.60
CA CYS A 314 1.63 7.97 4.81
C CYS A 314 0.69 6.82 4.40
N TYR A 315 1.10 5.56 4.52
CA TYR A 315 0.29 4.37 4.23
C TYR A 315 -0.49 3.86 5.46
N ARG A 316 -0.76 4.72 6.44
CA ARG A 316 -1.34 4.38 7.76
C ARG A 316 -2.61 3.53 7.76
N LEU A 317 -3.51 3.68 6.76
CA LEU A 317 -4.77 2.92 6.79
C LEU A 317 -4.55 1.42 6.49
N ALA A 318 -3.37 1.05 5.99
CA ALA A 318 -3.01 -0.34 5.72
C ALA A 318 -2.68 -1.16 6.98
N ALA A 319 -2.50 -0.51 8.14
CA ALA A 319 -1.92 -1.13 9.34
C ALA A 319 -2.58 -2.46 9.72
N SER A 320 -3.92 -2.53 9.70
CA SER A 320 -4.68 -3.71 10.15
C SER A 320 -4.69 -4.87 9.13
N ALA A 321 -4.13 -4.70 7.94
CA ALA A 321 -4.15 -5.73 6.88
C ALA A 321 -3.65 -7.12 7.35
N PRO A 322 -2.54 -7.26 8.11
CA PRO A 322 -2.07 -8.55 8.59
C PRO A 322 -3.04 -9.24 9.54
N LEU A 323 -3.76 -8.48 10.38
CA LEU A 323 -4.71 -9.04 11.34
C LEU A 323 -5.89 -9.69 10.60
N ILE A 324 -6.43 -8.99 9.59
CA ILE A 324 -7.54 -9.49 8.76
C ILE A 324 -7.10 -10.70 7.94
N ALA A 325 -5.91 -10.63 7.32
CA ALA A 325 -5.31 -11.74 6.58
C ALA A 325 -5.13 -12.98 7.47
N GLY A 326 -4.70 -12.78 8.73
CA GLY A 326 -4.53 -13.87 9.68
C GLY A 326 -5.84 -14.58 10.01
N VAL A 327 -6.93 -13.83 10.16
CA VAL A 327 -8.26 -14.41 10.39
C VAL A 327 -8.73 -15.22 9.18
N ASP A 328 -8.62 -14.69 7.96
CA ASP A 328 -9.03 -15.43 6.74
C ASP A 328 -8.18 -16.69 6.49
N LEU A 329 -6.91 -16.66 6.86
CA LEU A 329 -6.03 -17.82 6.79
C LEU A 329 -6.16 -18.77 8.00
N ASN A 330 -7.17 -18.60 8.85
CA ASN A 330 -7.46 -19.43 10.04
C ASN A 330 -6.33 -19.43 11.09
N GLY A 331 -5.61 -18.33 11.22
CA GLY A 331 -4.72 -18.05 12.35
C GLY A 331 -5.49 -18.06 13.68
N ARG A 332 -4.83 -18.42 14.76
CA ARG A 332 -5.45 -18.62 16.09
C ARG A 332 -5.19 -17.45 17.04
N SER A 333 -4.27 -16.56 16.68
CA SER A 333 -3.72 -15.57 17.58
C SER A 333 -4.54 -14.30 17.72
N VAL A 334 -5.44 -14.06 16.77
CA VAL A 334 -6.30 -12.89 16.69
C VAL A 334 -7.70 -13.35 16.33
N THR A 335 -8.70 -12.90 17.09
CA THR A 335 -10.10 -13.20 16.78
C THR A 335 -10.62 -12.27 15.68
N CYS A 336 -11.68 -12.69 14.99
CA CYS A 336 -12.36 -11.86 13.99
C CYS A 336 -12.81 -10.51 14.57
N GLY A 337 -13.35 -10.50 15.80
CA GLY A 337 -13.77 -9.26 16.49
C GLY A 337 -12.63 -8.31 16.83
N GLU A 338 -11.43 -8.82 17.16
CA GLU A 338 -10.25 -7.99 17.43
C GLU A 338 -9.68 -7.38 16.13
N ALA A 339 -9.60 -8.17 15.06
CA ALA A 339 -9.19 -7.67 13.74
C ALA A 339 -10.18 -6.61 13.22
N LYS A 340 -11.48 -6.82 13.45
CA LYS A 340 -12.55 -5.85 13.15
C LYS A 340 -12.34 -4.54 13.92
N ARG A 341 -12.18 -4.62 15.24
CA ARG A 341 -11.95 -3.43 16.08
C ARG A 341 -10.70 -2.67 15.65
N ALA A 342 -9.62 -3.36 15.28
CA ALA A 342 -8.39 -2.74 14.80
C ALA A 342 -8.57 -2.01 13.46
N LEU A 343 -9.38 -2.54 12.54
CA LEU A 343 -9.70 -1.84 11.29
C LEU A 343 -10.59 -0.62 11.55
N GLU A 344 -11.66 -0.78 12.34
CA GLU A 344 -12.58 0.31 12.70
C GLU A 344 -11.83 1.49 13.32
N THR A 345 -11.04 1.25 14.37
CA THR A 345 -10.35 2.33 15.06
C THR A 345 -9.31 3.00 14.17
N ASN A 346 -8.59 2.23 13.34
CA ASN A 346 -7.59 2.78 12.43
C ASN A 346 -8.24 3.69 11.38
N LEU A 347 -9.33 3.25 10.75
CA LEU A 347 -10.05 4.07 9.77
C LEU A 347 -10.69 5.30 10.43
N GLN A 348 -11.42 5.12 11.52
CA GLN A 348 -12.09 6.19 12.25
C GLN A 348 -11.09 7.25 12.71
N TYR A 349 -10.04 6.86 13.41
CA TYR A 349 -9.07 7.80 13.96
C TYR A 349 -8.39 8.65 12.89
N PHE A 350 -7.88 8.04 11.81
CA PHE A 350 -7.16 8.80 10.79
C PHE A 350 -8.10 9.59 9.87
N ILE A 351 -9.20 8.99 9.39
CA ILE A 351 -10.10 9.64 8.41
C ILE A 351 -10.87 10.80 9.06
N SER A 352 -11.36 10.62 10.30
CA SER A 352 -12.04 11.71 11.06
C SER A 352 -11.17 12.95 11.31
N GLN A 353 -9.84 12.79 11.22
CA GLN A 353 -8.84 13.84 11.41
C GLN A 353 -8.25 14.37 10.10
N GLY A 354 -8.79 13.97 8.93
CA GLY A 354 -8.40 14.53 7.62
C GLY A 354 -7.41 13.68 6.83
N ALA A 355 -7.32 12.39 7.10
CA ALA A 355 -6.42 11.49 6.37
C ALA A 355 -6.75 11.29 4.87
N MET A 356 -7.93 11.72 4.44
CA MET A 356 -8.38 11.63 3.05
C MET A 356 -8.66 13.05 2.54
N ARG A 357 -8.20 13.39 1.33
CA ARG A 357 -8.55 14.62 0.63
C ARG A 357 -8.53 14.42 -0.87
N ASN A 358 -9.35 15.19 -1.58
CA ASN A 358 -9.41 15.20 -3.03
C ASN A 358 -9.58 13.80 -3.66
N GLY A 359 -10.27 12.88 -2.99
CA GLY A 359 -10.47 11.50 -3.45
C GLY A 359 -9.36 10.51 -3.13
N ALA A 360 -8.34 10.90 -2.37
CA ALA A 360 -7.17 10.07 -2.10
C ALA A 360 -6.70 10.15 -0.65
N PRO A 361 -6.00 9.14 -0.13
CA PRO A 361 -5.28 9.27 1.13
C PRO A 361 -4.20 10.35 1.02
N THR A 362 -4.09 11.22 2.01
CA THR A 362 -3.15 12.36 1.97
C THR A 362 -1.69 11.91 1.96
N GLN A 363 -0.81 12.77 1.43
CA GLN A 363 0.64 12.59 1.45
C GLN A 363 1.21 12.97 2.83
N GLY A 364 0.79 12.26 3.87
CA GLY A 364 1.14 12.49 5.28
C GLY A 364 0.24 11.66 6.21
N LEU A 365 0.05 12.11 7.46
CA LEU A 365 -0.76 11.38 8.46
C LEU A 365 -2.21 11.90 8.59
N PHE A 366 -2.41 13.21 8.68
CA PHE A 366 -3.74 13.83 8.83
C PHE A 366 -4.02 14.89 7.75
N GLY A 367 -3.13 14.94 6.77
CA GLY A 367 -3.02 16.01 5.80
C GLY A 367 -1.71 15.83 5.05
N ASP A 368 -1.53 16.62 4.00
CA ASP A 368 -0.28 16.59 3.25
C ASP A 368 0.86 17.17 4.08
N ASP A 369 1.88 16.36 4.35
CA ASP A 369 3.12 16.77 4.96
C ASP A 369 4.29 16.06 4.28
N THR A 370 4.94 16.78 3.37
CA THR A 370 6.14 16.31 2.65
C THR A 370 7.29 15.85 3.55
N ARG A 371 7.30 16.23 4.83
CA ARG A 371 8.29 15.72 5.79
C ARG A 371 8.10 14.24 6.08
N LEU A 372 6.87 13.72 5.93
CA LEU A 372 6.47 12.36 6.28
C LEU A 372 6.37 11.43 5.06
N VAL A 373 6.82 11.90 3.90
CA VAL A 373 6.67 11.23 2.62
C VAL A 373 8.04 10.90 2.07
N ASP A 374 8.26 9.63 1.73
CA ASP A 374 9.52 9.21 1.12
C ASP A 374 9.70 9.79 -0.30
N ASN A 375 10.94 9.83 -0.78
CA ASN A 375 11.24 10.44 -2.08
C ASN A 375 10.58 9.72 -3.25
N TYR A 376 10.45 8.40 -3.17
CA TYR A 376 9.80 7.60 -4.20
C TYR A 376 8.28 7.80 -4.26
N SER A 377 7.65 8.31 -3.20
CA SER A 377 6.18 8.41 -3.14
C SER A 377 5.64 9.59 -3.94
N GLY A 378 4.82 9.31 -4.95
CA GLY A 378 4.08 10.30 -5.75
C GLY A 378 2.72 10.69 -5.17
N PRO A 379 1.92 11.49 -5.91
CA PRO A 379 0.59 11.95 -5.52
C PRO A 379 -0.36 10.80 -5.18
N ALA A 380 -0.33 9.72 -5.96
CA ALA A 380 -1.18 8.56 -5.79
C ALA A 380 -0.55 7.46 -4.90
N SER A 381 0.68 7.65 -4.43
CA SER A 381 1.38 6.59 -3.71
C SER A 381 0.65 6.14 -2.44
N SER A 382 0.00 7.08 -1.75
CA SER A 382 -0.69 6.81 -0.50
C SER A 382 -1.90 5.88 -0.63
N PHE A 383 -2.35 5.53 -1.85
CA PHE A 383 -3.37 4.50 -2.08
C PHE A 383 -2.98 3.10 -1.58
N TRP A 384 -1.71 2.84 -1.29
CA TRP A 384 -1.34 1.65 -0.52
C TRP A 384 -2.05 1.56 0.84
N SER A 385 -2.53 2.67 1.39
CA SER A 385 -3.44 2.70 2.54
C SER A 385 -4.68 1.81 2.38
N LEU A 386 -5.12 1.50 1.15
CA LEU A 386 -6.29 0.68 0.88
C LEU A 386 -6.06 -0.83 1.06
N ARG A 387 -4.85 -1.29 1.42
CA ARG A 387 -4.53 -2.72 1.58
C ARG A 387 -5.49 -3.45 2.53
N ALA A 388 -5.78 -2.85 3.68
CA ALA A 388 -6.68 -3.45 4.66
C ALA A 388 -8.13 -3.49 4.19
N LEU A 389 -8.59 -2.43 3.50
CA LEU A 389 -9.90 -2.38 2.85
C LEU A 389 -10.06 -3.50 1.82
N ASN A 390 -9.05 -3.70 0.95
CA ASN A 390 -9.12 -4.71 -0.10
C ASN A 390 -9.25 -6.12 0.48
N ILE A 391 -8.45 -6.45 1.51
CA ILE A 391 -8.56 -7.75 2.18
C ILE A 391 -9.94 -7.88 2.84
N ALA A 392 -10.42 -6.85 3.56
CA ALA A 392 -11.73 -6.88 4.21
C ALA A 392 -12.88 -7.10 3.23
N LEU A 393 -12.89 -6.41 2.08
CA LEU A 393 -13.90 -6.61 1.04
C LEU A 393 -13.84 -8.00 0.41
N TYR A 394 -12.63 -8.53 0.20
CA TYR A 394 -12.44 -9.84 -0.40
C TYR A 394 -12.85 -11.02 0.50
N CYS A 395 -12.57 -10.95 1.80
CA CYS A 395 -12.84 -12.07 2.72
C CYS A 395 -14.03 -11.83 3.66
N GLY A 396 -14.55 -10.60 3.73
CA GLY A 396 -15.41 -10.16 4.82
C GLY A 396 -16.69 -10.98 5.01
N GLN A 397 -17.36 -11.37 3.91
CA GLN A 397 -18.53 -12.24 4.00
C GLN A 397 -18.15 -13.66 4.43
N ARG A 398 -17.11 -14.23 3.81
CA ARG A 398 -16.61 -15.60 4.06
C ARG A 398 -16.20 -15.82 5.52
N ILE A 399 -15.56 -14.82 6.15
CA ILE A 399 -15.11 -14.91 7.55
C ILE A 399 -16.13 -14.32 8.55
N ASN A 400 -17.33 -13.98 8.08
CA ASN A 400 -18.39 -13.33 8.87
C ASN A 400 -17.92 -12.01 9.54
N PHE A 401 -17.03 -11.27 8.89
CA PHE A 401 -16.38 -10.06 9.41
C PHE A 401 -17.38 -8.96 9.72
N TRP A 402 -18.36 -8.76 8.84
CA TRP A 402 -19.32 -7.65 8.94
C TRP A 402 -20.27 -7.83 10.13
N GLN A 403 -20.74 -9.05 10.36
CA GLN A 403 -21.70 -9.38 11.42
C GLN A 403 -21.05 -9.68 12.77
N THR A 404 -19.77 -10.07 12.79
CA THR A 404 -19.06 -10.35 14.05
C THR A 404 -19.00 -9.08 14.91
N PRO A 405 -19.39 -9.12 16.19
CA PRO A 405 -19.22 -7.98 17.09
C PRO A 405 -17.74 -7.62 17.28
N SER A 406 -17.44 -6.34 17.30
CA SER A 406 -16.09 -5.86 17.61
C SER A 406 -15.71 -6.23 19.04
N ALA A 407 -14.50 -6.75 19.22
CA ALA A 407 -13.96 -7.12 20.52
C ALA A 407 -12.91 -6.09 20.98
N PRO A 408 -12.79 -5.82 22.30
CA PRO A 408 -11.84 -4.83 22.80
C PRO A 408 -10.39 -5.13 22.40
N LEU A 409 -9.65 -4.11 21.95
CA LEU A 409 -8.21 -4.21 21.73
C LEU A 409 -7.47 -4.50 23.04
N PRO A 410 -6.25 -5.05 23.01
CA PRO A 410 -5.49 -5.31 24.24
C PRO A 410 -5.35 -4.07 25.16
N ILE A 411 -5.15 -2.89 24.57
CA ILE A 411 -5.04 -1.60 25.30
C ILE A 411 -6.36 -1.13 25.92
N GLU A 412 -7.47 -1.69 25.48
CA GLU A 412 -8.81 -1.44 26.02
C GLU A 412 -9.16 -2.40 27.16
N GLN A 413 -8.23 -3.29 27.57
CA GLN A 413 -8.46 -4.29 28.61
C GLN A 413 -7.55 -4.10 29.83
N GLN A 414 -6.25 -3.90 29.64
CA GLN A 414 -5.27 -3.77 30.73
C GLN A 414 -3.93 -3.20 30.25
N ASP A 415 -3.07 -2.83 31.21
CA ASP A 415 -1.67 -2.49 30.93
C ASP A 415 -0.90 -3.72 30.43
N TYR A 416 0.12 -3.50 29.60
CA TYR A 416 0.99 -4.58 29.16
C TYR A 416 2.40 -4.12 28.82
N GLN A 417 3.32 -5.06 28.91
CA GLN A 417 4.69 -4.93 28.41
C GLN A 417 5.06 -6.19 27.62
N ILE A 418 5.27 -6.02 26.31
CA ILE A 418 5.52 -7.11 25.36
C ILE A 418 6.91 -6.94 24.75
N SER A 419 7.79 -7.93 24.96
CA SER A 419 9.10 -7.95 24.30
C SER A 419 8.98 -8.49 22.87
N LEU A 420 9.73 -7.90 21.94
CA LEU A 420 9.88 -8.34 20.55
C LEU A 420 11.37 -8.66 20.29
N PRO A 421 11.85 -9.87 20.64
CA PRO A 421 13.26 -10.22 20.55
C PRO A 421 13.84 -10.10 19.13
N SER A 422 13.14 -10.57 18.10
CA SER A 422 13.63 -10.54 16.71
C SER A 422 13.96 -9.14 16.17
N ILE A 423 13.28 -8.11 16.68
CA ILE A 423 13.53 -6.70 16.29
C ILE A 423 14.17 -5.87 17.40
N ASN A 424 14.56 -6.51 18.52
CA ASN A 424 15.10 -5.86 19.71
C ASN A 424 14.22 -4.68 20.20
N ALA A 425 12.90 -4.87 20.25
CA ALA A 425 11.97 -3.84 20.69
C ALA A 425 11.18 -4.26 21.94
N LEU A 426 10.57 -3.28 22.58
CA LEU A 426 9.63 -3.41 23.68
C LEU A 426 8.38 -2.60 23.34
N VAL A 427 7.20 -3.18 23.53
CA VAL A 427 5.92 -2.48 23.40
C VAL A 427 5.32 -2.35 24.78
N ILE A 428 4.97 -1.13 25.17
CA ILE A 428 4.33 -0.80 26.43
C ILE A 428 2.97 -0.22 26.12
N GLY A 429 1.92 -0.80 26.66
CA GLY A 429 0.56 -0.28 26.58
C GLY A 429 0.10 0.20 27.95
N THR A 430 -0.37 1.44 28.01
CA THR A 430 -0.97 2.03 29.21
C THR A 430 -2.48 2.14 29.03
N PHE A 431 -3.23 1.32 29.76
CA PHE A 431 -4.68 1.22 29.70
C PHE A 431 -5.37 2.54 30.01
N GLU A 432 -4.91 3.29 31.01
CA GLU A 432 -5.56 4.54 31.42
C GLU A 432 -5.52 5.60 30.30
N THR A 433 -4.39 5.72 29.62
CA THR A 433 -4.16 6.77 28.60
C THR A 433 -4.37 6.30 27.17
N LYS A 434 -4.71 5.01 26.98
CA LYS A 434 -4.75 4.32 25.68
C LYS A 434 -3.49 4.50 24.84
N GLU A 435 -2.37 4.78 25.48
CA GLU A 435 -1.11 5.06 24.82
C GLU A 435 -0.29 3.79 24.64
N ILE A 436 0.26 3.61 23.44
CA ILE A 436 1.17 2.52 23.11
C ILE A 436 2.52 3.13 22.77
N VAL A 437 3.56 2.69 23.45
CA VAL A 437 4.94 3.12 23.22
C VAL A 437 5.78 1.95 22.75
N VAL A 438 6.45 2.12 21.61
CA VAL A 438 7.42 1.16 21.07
C VAL A 438 8.82 1.70 21.31
N ILE A 439 9.64 0.94 22.03
CA ILE A 439 11.03 1.29 22.37
C ILE A 439 11.97 0.29 21.70
N PHE A 440 12.81 0.77 20.79
CA PHE A 440 13.93 0.02 20.23
C PHE A 440 15.11 0.03 21.19
N LYS A 441 15.64 -1.16 21.52
CA LYS A 441 16.77 -1.34 22.46
C LYS A 441 18.12 -1.07 21.80
N GLN A 442 18.14 -0.70 20.52
CA GLN A 442 19.32 -0.48 19.71
C GLN A 442 19.11 0.70 18.77
N GLU A 443 20.21 1.38 18.46
CA GLU A 443 20.24 2.55 17.59
C GLU A 443 20.87 2.22 16.24
N TYR A 444 20.49 2.99 15.22
CA TYR A 444 21.02 2.86 13.86
C TYR A 444 22.14 3.87 13.53
N THR A 445 22.47 4.79 14.45
CA THR A 445 23.49 5.82 14.25
C THR A 445 24.36 6.00 15.49
N LEU A 446 25.66 6.24 15.29
CA LEU A 446 26.64 6.49 16.36
C LEU A 446 26.75 7.98 16.71
N GLU A 447 26.51 8.88 15.76
CA GLU A 447 26.58 10.32 15.97
C GLU A 447 25.19 10.90 16.17
N GLN A 448 25.03 11.72 17.23
CA GLN A 448 23.74 12.25 17.63
C GLN A 448 23.84 13.68 18.13
N THR A 449 23.00 14.55 17.56
CA THR A 449 22.69 15.87 18.12
C THR A 449 21.17 16.09 18.08
N PRO A 450 20.60 16.96 18.92
CA PRO A 450 19.19 17.35 18.81
C PRO A 450 18.79 17.79 17.38
N MET A 451 19.74 18.37 16.63
CA MET A 451 19.53 18.82 15.26
C MET A 451 19.39 17.69 14.24
N THR A 452 20.03 16.54 14.49
CA THR A 452 19.92 15.34 13.64
C THR A 452 18.63 14.55 13.88
N ARG A 453 18.00 14.69 15.05
CA ARG A 453 16.82 13.96 15.54
C ARG A 453 15.47 14.60 15.20
N ARG A 454 15.37 15.32 14.07
CA ARG A 454 14.15 16.03 13.68
C ARG A 454 13.76 15.78 12.24
N LEU A 455 12.49 16.04 11.95
CA LEU A 455 12.00 16.15 10.59
C LEU A 455 12.62 17.38 9.91
N LEU A 456 13.26 17.17 8.77
CA LEU A 456 13.79 18.25 7.95
C LEU A 456 12.72 18.74 6.99
N LYS A 457 12.57 20.06 6.90
CA LYS A 457 11.74 20.70 5.88
C LYS A 457 12.51 20.76 4.57
N GLN A 458 11.79 20.62 3.45
CA GLN A 458 12.36 20.87 2.13
C GLN A 458 12.76 22.35 1.99
N ARG A 459 13.91 22.62 1.38
CA ARG A 459 14.36 24.00 1.14
C ARG A 459 13.50 24.67 0.06
N PRO A 460 13.28 26.00 0.11
CA PRO A 460 12.50 26.71 -0.92
C PRO A 460 13.02 26.49 -2.35
N LEU A 461 14.34 26.47 -2.54
CA LEU A 461 14.95 26.23 -3.85
C LEU A 461 14.64 24.80 -4.36
N ASP A 462 14.77 23.78 -3.51
CA ASP A 462 14.43 22.40 -3.87
C ASP A 462 12.95 22.28 -4.24
N LYS A 463 12.09 23.02 -3.55
CA LYS A 463 10.65 23.09 -3.85
C LYS A 463 10.37 23.69 -5.23
N LEU A 464 11.09 24.75 -5.62
CA LEU A 464 10.97 25.36 -6.95
C LEU A 464 11.48 24.41 -8.04
N ILE A 465 12.62 23.76 -7.82
CA ILE A 465 13.16 22.78 -8.76
C ILE A 465 12.18 21.61 -8.94
N GLU A 466 11.65 21.05 -7.85
CA GLU A 466 10.66 19.97 -7.88
C GLU A 466 9.40 20.35 -8.69
N LEU A 467 8.91 21.58 -8.56
CA LEU A 467 7.77 22.06 -9.35
C LEU A 467 8.08 22.15 -10.84
N ALA A 468 9.28 22.62 -11.20
CA ALA A 468 9.69 22.76 -12.58
C ALA A 468 9.92 21.41 -13.28
N ILE A 469 10.64 20.49 -12.62
CA ILE A 469 11.01 19.20 -13.22
C ILE A 469 9.94 18.11 -13.05
N GLY A 470 9.06 18.25 -12.05
CA GLY A 470 8.07 17.21 -11.73
C GLY A 470 8.68 15.98 -11.06
N GLN A 471 9.74 16.15 -10.26
CA GLN A 471 10.46 15.08 -9.56
C GLN A 471 10.82 15.52 -8.14
N SER A 472 10.59 14.64 -7.18
CA SER A 472 10.84 14.85 -5.75
C SER A 472 12.27 15.31 -5.45
N ARG A 473 12.39 16.39 -4.67
CA ARG A 473 13.64 16.88 -4.07
C ARG A 473 13.52 16.96 -2.56
N ARG A 474 12.74 16.07 -1.96
CA ARG A 474 12.45 16.07 -0.53
C ARG A 474 13.62 15.47 0.27
N PRO A 475 13.81 15.89 1.54
CA PRO A 475 14.79 15.28 2.42
C PRO A 475 14.31 13.91 2.91
N LYS A 476 15.25 12.98 3.15
CA LYS A 476 14.92 11.67 3.75
C LYS A 476 14.69 11.84 5.26
N ASN A 477 13.48 11.51 5.71
CA ASN A 477 13.01 11.72 7.08
C ASN A 477 12.67 10.42 7.82
N ASN A 478 13.47 9.37 7.61
CA ASN A 478 13.36 8.17 8.44
C ASN A 478 13.90 8.48 9.86
N LEU A 479 13.00 8.73 10.82
CA LEU A 479 13.34 9.07 12.20
C LEU A 479 14.12 7.94 12.92
N LEU A 480 13.89 6.68 12.52
CA LEU A 480 14.61 5.53 13.06
C LEU A 480 16.09 5.56 12.67
N ARG A 481 16.39 5.95 11.43
CA ARG A 481 17.79 6.19 10.98
C ARG A 481 18.41 7.44 11.59
N LYS A 482 17.59 8.35 12.09
CA LYS A 482 18.02 9.57 12.78
C LYS A 482 18.22 9.38 14.29
N GLY A 483 18.10 8.13 14.77
CA GLY A 483 18.35 7.78 16.17
C GLY A 483 17.17 8.00 17.11
N ILE A 484 15.94 8.20 16.60
CA ILE A 484 14.74 8.11 17.44
C ILE A 484 14.44 6.63 17.69
N THR A 485 14.35 6.23 18.95
CA THR A 485 14.11 4.84 19.37
C THR A 485 12.81 4.66 20.13
N CYS A 486 12.15 5.74 20.54
CA CYS A 486 10.89 5.72 21.27
C CYS A 486 9.78 6.29 20.38
N TYR A 487 8.71 5.52 20.17
CA TYR A 487 7.59 5.88 19.30
C TYR A 487 6.28 5.69 20.03
N SER A 488 5.62 6.79 20.37
CA SER A 488 4.29 6.79 20.96
C SER A 488 3.20 6.77 19.89
N SER A 489 2.10 6.09 20.16
CA SER A 489 0.87 6.11 19.37
C SER A 489 0.24 7.50 19.29
N LYS A 490 0.62 8.43 20.18
CA LYS A 490 0.25 9.85 20.13
C LYS A 490 1.05 10.64 19.09
N MET A 491 2.07 10.03 18.48
CA MET A 491 2.79 10.57 17.31
C MET A 491 3.47 11.93 17.50
N SER A 492 3.77 12.33 18.73
CA SER A 492 4.33 13.66 19.06
C SER A 492 5.61 14.00 18.29
N HIS A 493 6.43 13.01 17.92
CA HIS A 493 7.64 13.21 17.13
C HIS A 493 7.41 13.65 15.68
N PHE A 494 6.18 13.58 15.18
CA PHE A 494 5.83 13.93 13.80
C PHE A 494 5.34 15.37 13.62
N PHE A 495 5.05 16.10 14.70
CA PHE A 495 4.44 17.43 14.65
C PHE A 495 5.41 18.56 14.95
#